data_AF-A0A455ANA1-F1
#
_entry.id   AF-A0A455ANA1-F1
#
_cell.length_a   1.000
_cell.length_b   1.000
_cell.length_c   1.000
_cell.angle_alpha   90.00
_cell.angle_beta   90.00
_cell.angle_gamma   90.00
#
_symmetry.space_group_name_H-M   'P 1'
#
loop_
_entity.id
_entity.type
_entity.pdbx_description
1 polymer ?
#
loop_
_entity_poly.entity_id
_entity_poly.type
_entity_poly.pdbx_seq_one_letter_code
_entity_poly.pdbx_strand_id
1 'polypeptide(L)'
;HGGDAGSTGGSCCGPSVTPHALARARAASEQARQLENEREALQQQHSVQVDQLRLQNQSMDAALRMERQAASEEKRKLAQLQVAYHQLFQEYDNHIKSSVGLQLEELKQQLKQAEEALVAKQELIDKLKEEAEQHRVVMETVPVLKAQADIYKADFQAERQARERLAEKKELLQEQLQQLRRGYSRLRGGCQDSARIEDMRKRHVEVSQPPLAPGPAHHSFHLALPSQRRSPPEEPPNFCCPKCQYQAPDMDTLQIHVMECIE
;
A
#
# COMPACT_ATOMS: atom_id res chain seq x y z
N HIS A 1 30.95 -88.16 109.87
CA HIS A 1 31.13 -86.85 110.52
C HIS A 1 29.73 -86.35 110.90
N GLY A 2 29.23 -86.46 112.12
CA GLY A 2 29.81 -86.80 113.42
C GLY A 2 29.08 -85.97 114.48
N GLY A 3 28.51 -86.65 115.48
CA GLY A 3 28.00 -86.08 116.75
C GLY A 3 26.60 -85.46 116.66
N ASP A 4 25.68 -85.57 117.62
CA ASP A 4 25.60 -86.23 118.92
C ASP A 4 24.10 -86.28 119.24
N ALA A 5 23.49 -87.43 119.53
CA ALA A 5 23.31 -87.99 120.87
C ALA A 5 22.64 -87.01 121.86
N GLY A 6 21.33 -87.20 122.06
CA GLY A 6 20.52 -86.45 123.03
C GLY A 6 19.19 -87.16 123.30
N SER A 7 19.29 -88.41 123.76
CA SER A 7 18.16 -89.23 124.21
C SER A 7 17.82 -88.89 125.66
N THR A 8 16.67 -88.26 125.89
CA THR A 8 16.03 -88.20 127.22
C THR A 8 14.64 -88.81 127.12
N GLY A 9 14.50 -90.01 127.68
CA GLY A 9 13.23 -90.67 127.91
C GLY A 9 12.40 -89.83 128.87
N GLY A 10 11.26 -89.36 128.37
CA GLY A 10 10.23 -88.67 129.12
C GLY A 10 8.90 -89.42 128.97
N SER A 11 8.62 -90.22 129.98
CA SER A 11 7.35 -90.81 130.38
C SER A 11 6.11 -90.46 129.56
N CYS A 12 5.49 -91.51 129.06
CA CYS A 12 4.13 -91.59 128.53
C CYS A 12 3.11 -90.89 129.46
N CYS A 13 2.78 -89.65 129.18
CA CYS A 13 1.45 -89.11 129.44
C CYS A 13 0.87 -88.76 128.08
N GLY A 14 0.30 -89.76 127.41
CA GLY A 14 -0.51 -89.51 126.24
C GLY A 14 -1.60 -88.51 126.63
N PRO A 15 -1.72 -87.34 125.97
CA PRO A 15 -2.90 -86.54 126.15
C PRO A 15 -4.03 -87.41 125.61
N SER A 16 -5.00 -87.74 126.46
CA SER A 16 -6.31 -88.19 126.00
C SER A 16 -6.85 -87.06 125.13
N VAL A 17 -6.58 -87.14 123.83
CA VAL A 17 -7.16 -86.25 122.85
C VAL A 17 -8.65 -86.52 122.93
N THR A 18 -9.36 -85.62 123.59
CA THR A 18 -10.81 -85.69 123.64
C THR A 18 -11.31 -85.77 122.19
N PRO A 19 -12.29 -86.62 121.86
CA PRO A 19 -12.78 -86.81 120.48
C PRO A 19 -13.09 -85.49 119.76
N HIS A 20 -13.43 -84.48 120.54
CA HIS A 20 -13.74 -83.12 120.11
C HIS A 20 -12.53 -82.31 119.59
N ALA A 21 -11.30 -82.59 120.04
CA ALA A 21 -10.08 -81.91 119.59
C ALA A 21 -9.57 -82.48 118.25
N LEU A 22 -9.63 -83.80 118.07
CA LEU A 22 -9.31 -84.49 116.81
C LEU A 22 -10.33 -84.15 115.70
N ALA A 23 -11.62 -84.06 116.06
CA ALA A 23 -12.67 -83.60 115.15
C ALA A 23 -12.46 -82.13 114.72
N ARG A 24 -12.06 -81.24 115.64
CA ARG A 24 -11.72 -79.85 115.31
C ARG A 24 -10.50 -79.73 114.40
N ALA A 25 -9.45 -80.52 114.64
CA ALA A 25 -8.26 -80.53 113.78
C ALA A 25 -8.56 -81.03 112.36
N ARG A 26 -9.42 -82.05 112.21
CA ARG A 26 -9.89 -82.52 110.90
C ARG A 26 -10.75 -81.48 110.19
N ALA A 27 -11.70 -80.87 110.89
CA ALA A 27 -12.53 -79.80 110.32
C ALA A 27 -11.67 -78.58 109.88
N ALA A 28 -10.66 -78.20 110.67
CA ALA A 28 -9.72 -77.14 110.31
C ALA A 28 -8.84 -77.51 109.11
N SER A 29 -8.40 -78.76 109.00
CA SER A 29 -7.63 -79.25 107.85
C SER A 29 -8.47 -79.32 106.57
N GLU A 30 -9.74 -79.74 106.67
CA GLU A 30 -10.68 -79.72 105.55
C GLU A 30 -10.98 -78.30 105.11
N GLN A 31 -11.19 -77.38 106.07
CA GLN A 31 -11.38 -75.95 105.81
C GLN A 31 -10.15 -75.32 105.16
N ALA A 32 -8.93 -75.66 105.60
CA ALA A 32 -7.69 -75.21 104.97
C ALA A 32 -7.56 -75.72 103.53
N ARG A 33 -7.85 -77.01 103.28
CA ARG A 33 -7.84 -77.59 101.93
C ARG A 33 -8.88 -76.92 101.01
N GLN A 34 -10.03 -76.55 101.57
CA GLN A 34 -11.09 -75.89 100.82
C GLN A 34 -10.69 -74.46 100.42
N LEU A 35 -10.09 -73.71 101.35
CA LEU A 35 -9.51 -72.38 101.06
C LEU A 35 -8.35 -72.45 100.07
N GLU A 36 -7.51 -73.49 100.12
CA GLU A 36 -6.45 -73.72 99.13
C GLU A 36 -7.03 -73.97 97.73
N ASN A 37 -8.03 -74.84 97.60
CA ASN A 37 -8.71 -75.09 96.33
C ASN A 37 -9.38 -73.82 95.77
N GLU A 38 -10.01 -73.01 96.63
CA GLU A 38 -10.61 -71.73 96.24
C GLU A 38 -9.54 -70.72 95.80
N ARG A 39 -8.41 -70.66 96.50
CA ARG A 39 -7.26 -69.82 96.12
C ARG A 39 -6.71 -70.24 94.75
N GLU A 40 -6.55 -71.54 94.52
CA GLU A 40 -6.07 -72.08 93.24
C GLU A 40 -7.06 -71.81 92.09
N ALA A 41 -8.37 -71.97 92.32
CA ALA A 41 -9.39 -71.65 91.34
C ALA A 41 -9.41 -70.15 90.98
N LEU A 42 -9.33 -69.27 92.00
CA LEU A 42 -9.21 -67.83 91.80
C LEU A 42 -7.93 -67.47 91.03
N GLN A 43 -6.82 -68.13 91.34
CA GLN A 43 -5.54 -67.89 90.67
C GLN A 43 -5.57 -68.33 89.21
N GLN A 44 -6.23 -69.45 88.90
CA GLN A 44 -6.48 -69.87 87.52
C GLN A 44 -7.38 -68.87 86.79
N GLN A 45 -8.49 -68.43 87.41
CA GLN A 45 -9.38 -67.44 86.83
C GLN A 45 -8.67 -66.11 86.53
N HIS A 46 -7.86 -65.61 87.47
CA HIS A 46 -7.04 -64.41 87.28
C HIS A 46 -5.99 -64.61 86.18
N SER A 47 -5.36 -65.79 86.08
CA SER A 47 -4.38 -66.06 85.02
C SER A 47 -5.02 -65.99 83.63
N VAL A 48 -6.20 -66.59 83.45
CA VAL A 48 -6.95 -66.54 82.19
C VAL A 48 -7.39 -65.11 81.87
N GLN A 49 -7.86 -64.35 82.87
CA GLN A 49 -8.20 -62.93 82.68
C GLN A 49 -6.99 -62.09 82.26
N VAL A 50 -5.82 -62.31 82.87
CA VAL A 50 -4.58 -61.62 82.49
C VAL A 50 -4.17 -61.97 81.07
N ASP A 51 -4.23 -63.24 80.68
CA ASP A 51 -3.90 -63.66 79.32
C ASP A 51 -4.90 -63.13 78.29
N GLN A 52 -6.18 -63.06 78.63
CA GLN A 52 -7.21 -62.47 77.77
C GLN A 52 -6.98 -60.97 77.58
N LEU A 53 -6.67 -60.22 78.65
CA LEU A 53 -6.30 -58.80 78.57
C LEU A 53 -4.99 -58.58 77.79
N ARG A 54 -4.01 -59.49 77.92
CA ARG A 54 -2.76 -59.44 77.13
C ARG A 54 -3.03 -59.63 75.65
N LEU A 55 -3.85 -60.62 75.28
CA LEU A 55 -4.21 -60.86 73.89
C LEU A 55 -5.03 -59.69 73.31
N GLN A 56 -5.95 -59.12 74.11
CA GLN A 56 -6.71 -57.94 73.71
C GLN A 56 -5.78 -56.73 73.48
N ASN A 57 -4.82 -56.48 74.36
CA ASN A 57 -3.81 -55.43 74.16
C ASN A 57 -2.99 -55.68 72.89
N GLN A 58 -2.50 -56.91 72.67
CA GLN A 58 -1.73 -57.25 71.47
C GLN A 58 -2.53 -57.04 70.18
N SER A 59 -3.82 -57.39 70.18
CA SER A 59 -4.73 -57.16 69.05
C SER A 59 -4.96 -55.67 68.80
N MET A 60 -5.21 -54.88 69.85
CA MET A 60 -5.35 -53.43 69.73
C MET A 60 -4.05 -52.76 69.26
N ASP A 61 -2.89 -53.19 69.78
CA ASP A 61 -1.58 -52.69 69.33
C ASP A 61 -1.32 -53.01 67.86
N ALA A 62 -1.71 -54.21 67.40
CA ALA A 62 -1.63 -54.58 65.98
C ALA A 62 -2.53 -53.69 65.11
N ALA A 63 -3.79 -53.47 65.54
CA ALA A 63 -4.73 -52.58 64.85
C ALA A 63 -4.18 -51.15 64.76
N LEU A 64 -3.68 -50.59 65.87
CA LEU A 64 -3.07 -49.25 65.90
C LEU A 64 -1.84 -49.14 64.99
N ARG A 65 -1.00 -50.18 64.92
CA ARG A 65 0.14 -50.21 63.97
C ARG A 65 -0.33 -50.16 62.52
N MET A 66 -1.34 -50.96 62.18
CA MET A 66 -1.91 -50.94 60.82
C MET A 66 -2.54 -49.60 60.47
N GLU A 67 -3.28 -49.00 61.40
CA GLU A 67 -3.90 -47.68 61.20
C GLU A 67 -2.85 -46.58 61.00
N ARG A 68 -1.78 -46.59 61.81
CA ARG A 68 -0.64 -45.66 61.62
C ARG A 68 0.03 -45.85 60.26
N GLN A 69 0.20 -47.10 59.82
CA GLN A 69 0.75 -47.38 58.50
C GLN A 69 -0.16 -46.86 57.39
N ALA A 70 -1.46 -47.15 57.45
CA ALA A 70 -2.46 -46.67 56.50
C ALA A 70 -2.50 -45.14 56.44
N ALA A 71 -2.50 -44.46 57.59
CA ALA A 71 -2.43 -42.99 57.63
C ALA A 71 -1.15 -42.44 57.00
N SER A 72 0.00 -43.11 57.18
CA SER A 72 1.25 -42.72 56.53
C SER A 72 1.22 -42.91 55.01
N GLU A 73 0.53 -43.95 54.54
CA GLU A 73 0.34 -44.23 53.12
C GLU A 73 -0.59 -43.21 52.48
N GLU A 74 -1.71 -42.88 53.12
CA GLU A 74 -2.62 -41.82 52.66
C GLU A 74 -1.94 -40.45 52.64
N LYS A 75 -1.12 -40.12 53.65
CA LYS A 75 -0.32 -38.89 53.65
C LYS A 75 0.64 -38.84 52.47
N ARG A 76 1.26 -39.97 52.12
CA ARG A 76 2.16 -40.06 50.95
C ARG A 76 1.39 -39.91 49.64
N LYS A 77 0.23 -40.55 49.49
CA LYS A 77 -0.64 -40.42 48.32
C LYS A 77 -1.12 -38.98 48.15
N LEU A 78 -1.52 -38.32 49.25
CA LEU A 78 -1.92 -36.91 49.21
C LEU A 78 -0.78 -36.00 48.76
N ALA A 79 0.45 -36.22 49.27
CA ALA A 79 1.62 -35.46 48.85
C ALA A 79 1.94 -35.69 47.35
N GLN A 80 1.85 -36.93 46.87
CA GLN A 80 2.02 -37.25 45.45
C GLN A 80 0.96 -36.57 44.58
N LEU A 81 -0.30 -36.58 45.01
CA LEU A 81 -1.39 -35.92 44.31
C LEU A 81 -1.19 -34.39 44.26
N GLN A 82 -0.72 -33.80 45.36
CA GLN A 82 -0.38 -32.37 45.39
C GLN A 82 0.71 -32.03 44.38
N VAL A 83 1.78 -32.84 44.31
CA VAL A 83 2.86 -32.64 43.32
C VAL A 83 2.33 -32.80 41.90
N ALA A 84 1.56 -33.87 41.63
CA ALA A 84 0.97 -34.09 40.30
C ALA A 84 0.04 -32.95 39.87
N TYR A 85 -0.75 -32.40 40.79
CA TYR A 85 -1.61 -31.25 40.52
C TYR A 85 -0.81 -29.99 40.17
N HIS A 86 0.22 -29.67 40.96
CA HIS A 86 1.09 -28.52 40.67
C HIS A 86 1.79 -28.68 39.32
N GLN A 87 2.25 -29.89 38.99
CA GLN A 87 2.90 -30.20 37.73
C GLN A 87 1.93 -29.97 36.55
N LEU A 88 0.72 -30.52 36.62
CA LEU A 88 -0.30 -30.36 35.58
C LEU A 88 -0.67 -28.89 35.37
N PHE A 89 -0.78 -28.12 36.47
CA PHE A 89 -1.09 -26.70 36.40
C PHE A 89 0.02 -25.90 35.70
N GLN A 90 1.28 -26.20 36.02
CA GLN A 90 2.43 -25.58 35.36
C GLN A 90 2.50 -25.94 33.88
N GLU A 91 2.27 -27.20 33.52
CA GLU A 91 2.24 -27.65 32.13
C GLU A 91 1.13 -26.96 31.33
N TYR A 92 -0.07 -26.84 31.92
CA TYR A 92 -1.18 -26.12 31.31
C TYR A 92 -0.87 -24.63 31.12
N ASP A 93 -0.34 -23.95 32.13
CA ASP A 93 0.02 -22.54 32.05
C ASP A 93 1.13 -22.28 31.01
N ASN A 94 2.13 -23.17 30.95
CA ASN A 94 3.17 -23.14 29.94
C ASN A 94 2.62 -23.40 28.52
N HIS A 95 1.66 -24.32 28.38
CA HIS A 95 1.01 -24.60 27.11
C HIS A 95 0.18 -23.39 26.63
N ILE A 96 -0.59 -22.75 27.52
CA ILE A 96 -1.34 -21.53 27.19
C ILE A 96 -0.39 -20.42 26.75
N LYS A 97 0.67 -20.16 27.52
CA LYS A 97 1.66 -19.11 27.20
C LYS A 97 2.39 -19.38 25.89
N SER A 98 2.79 -20.63 25.65
CA SER A 98 3.56 -20.98 24.46
C SER A 98 2.67 -21.11 23.23
N SER A 99 1.59 -21.90 23.29
CA SER A 99 0.73 -22.13 22.13
C SER A 99 -0.10 -20.91 21.78
N VAL A 100 -0.87 -20.38 22.73
CA VAL A 100 -1.81 -19.29 22.45
C VAL A 100 -1.06 -17.96 22.34
N GLY A 101 -0.06 -17.74 23.19
CA GLY A 101 0.74 -16.52 23.17
C GLY A 101 1.52 -16.36 21.86
N LEU A 102 2.24 -17.39 21.41
CA LEU A 102 3.01 -17.30 20.16
C LEU A 102 2.10 -17.18 18.94
N GLN A 103 1.01 -17.95 18.87
CA GLN A 103 0.05 -17.85 17.76
C GLN A 103 -0.57 -16.45 17.69
N LEU A 104 -0.96 -15.88 18.84
CA LEU A 104 -1.53 -14.54 18.88
C LEU A 104 -0.54 -13.48 18.38
N GLU A 105 0.72 -13.55 18.78
CA GLU A 105 1.74 -12.62 18.31
C GLU A 105 2.06 -12.81 16.82
N GLU A 106 2.07 -14.04 16.32
CA GLU A 106 2.23 -14.31 14.89
C GLU A 106 1.06 -13.71 14.09
N LEU A 107 -0.19 -13.93 14.52
CA LEU A 107 -1.36 -13.33 13.86
C LEU A 107 -1.34 -11.81 13.90
N LYS A 108 -0.95 -11.19 15.03
CA LYS A 108 -0.79 -9.74 15.13
C LYS A 108 0.27 -9.22 14.16
N GLN A 109 1.39 -9.91 14.05
CA GLN A 109 2.49 -9.52 13.17
C GLN A 109 2.08 -9.63 11.69
N GLN A 110 1.37 -10.71 11.33
CA GLN A 110 0.81 -10.88 9.98
C GLN A 110 -0.23 -9.81 9.66
N LEU A 111 -1.11 -9.48 10.61
CA LEU A 111 -2.11 -8.43 10.45
C LEU A 111 -1.43 -7.08 10.19
N LYS A 112 -0.43 -6.71 11.00
CA LYS A 112 0.33 -5.47 10.84
C LYS A 112 1.02 -5.39 9.47
N GLN A 113 1.65 -6.49 9.02
CA GLN A 113 2.28 -6.54 7.70
C GLN A 113 1.25 -6.40 6.57
N ALA A 114 0.07 -7.01 6.71
CA ALA A 114 -1.01 -6.88 5.75
C ALA A 114 -1.55 -5.44 5.70
N GLU A 115 -1.68 -4.77 6.84
CA GLU A 115 -2.08 -3.36 6.93
C GLU A 115 -1.05 -2.44 6.23
N GLU A 116 0.24 -2.61 6.51
CA GLU A 116 1.32 -1.85 5.85
C GLU A 116 1.33 -2.09 4.33
N ALA A 117 1.13 -3.34 3.90
CA ALA A 117 1.06 -3.69 2.49
C ALA A 117 -0.18 -3.08 1.79
N LEU A 118 -1.30 -2.97 2.50
CA LEU A 118 -2.50 -2.30 1.99
C LEU A 118 -2.27 -0.80 1.82
N VAL A 119 -1.62 -0.14 2.78
CA VAL A 119 -1.24 1.28 2.66
C VAL A 119 -0.33 1.50 1.46
N ALA A 120 0.73 0.68 1.30
CA ALA A 120 1.64 0.79 0.16
C ALA A 120 0.93 0.56 -1.20
N LYS A 121 -0.02 -0.39 -1.25
CA LYS A 121 -0.85 -0.60 -2.45
C LYS A 121 -1.76 0.60 -2.73
N GLN A 122 -2.34 1.21 -1.69
CA GLN A 122 -3.18 2.38 -1.85
C GLN A 122 -2.39 3.58 -2.39
N GLU A 123 -1.18 3.82 -1.87
CA GLU A 123 -0.29 4.86 -2.40
C GLU A 123 0.06 4.64 -3.88
N LEU A 124 0.29 3.39 -4.29
CA LEU A 124 0.52 3.07 -5.70
C LEU A 124 -0.73 3.33 -6.56
N ILE A 125 -1.92 2.98 -6.06
CA ILE A 125 -3.17 3.27 -6.76
C ILE A 125 -3.34 4.78 -6.94
N ASP A 126 -3.05 5.57 -5.93
CA ASP A 126 -3.21 7.02 -5.98
C ASP A 126 -2.23 7.65 -6.99
N LYS A 127 -0.97 7.18 -7.02
CA LYS A 127 0.01 7.57 -8.04
C LYS A 127 -0.45 7.22 -9.45
N LEU A 128 -0.92 5.98 -9.67
CA LEU A 128 -1.40 5.54 -10.98
C LEU A 128 -2.64 6.32 -11.43
N LYS A 129 -3.52 6.72 -10.50
CA LYS A 129 -4.65 7.60 -10.81
C LYS A 129 -4.21 8.99 -11.21
N GLU A 130 -3.21 9.56 -10.52
CA GLU A 130 -2.64 10.86 -10.87
C GLU A 130 -2.00 10.82 -12.27
N GLU A 131 -1.16 9.81 -12.55
CA GLU A 131 -0.56 9.60 -13.88
C GLU A 131 -1.62 9.41 -14.96
N ALA A 132 -2.69 8.65 -14.68
CA ALA A 132 -3.79 8.46 -15.61
C ALA A 132 -4.51 9.78 -15.93
N GLU A 133 -4.69 10.66 -14.95
CA GLU A 133 -5.29 11.97 -15.16
C GLU A 133 -4.36 12.91 -15.96
N GLN A 134 -3.05 12.89 -15.68
CA GLN A 134 -2.05 13.61 -16.48
C GLN A 134 -2.08 13.14 -17.94
N HIS A 135 -2.10 11.82 -18.17
CA HIS A 135 -2.24 11.26 -19.52
C HIS A 135 -3.56 11.63 -20.17
N ARG A 136 -4.67 11.67 -19.42
CA ARG A 136 -5.99 12.08 -19.93
C ARG A 136 -5.93 13.50 -20.51
N VAL A 137 -5.33 14.44 -19.78
CA VAL A 137 -5.16 15.84 -20.24
C VAL A 137 -4.30 15.91 -21.51
N VAL A 138 -3.21 15.14 -21.60
CA VAL A 138 -2.40 15.08 -22.82
C VAL A 138 -3.20 14.46 -23.98
N MET A 139 -4.00 13.43 -23.74
CA MET A 139 -4.84 12.82 -24.77
C MET A 139 -5.92 13.76 -25.30
N GLU A 140 -6.41 14.70 -24.49
CA GLU A 140 -7.34 15.74 -24.93
C GLU A 140 -6.76 16.69 -25.99
N THR A 141 -5.42 16.74 -26.17
CA THR A 141 -4.81 17.55 -27.23
C THR A 141 -4.86 16.88 -28.60
N VAL A 142 -5.02 15.55 -28.66
CA VAL A 142 -5.00 14.79 -29.92
C VAL A 142 -6.12 15.23 -30.88
N PRO A 143 -7.39 15.38 -30.45
CA PRO A 143 -8.45 15.91 -31.31
C PRO A 143 -8.16 17.32 -31.82
N VAL A 144 -7.54 18.17 -31.00
CA VAL A 144 -7.19 19.55 -31.38
C VAL A 144 -6.12 19.55 -32.47
N LEU A 145 -5.03 18.80 -32.29
CA LEU A 145 -3.97 18.68 -33.29
C LEU A 145 -4.46 18.06 -34.59
N LYS A 146 -5.39 17.08 -34.50
CA LYS A 146 -6.03 16.49 -35.67
C LYS A 146 -6.86 17.52 -36.43
N ALA A 147 -7.69 18.30 -35.74
CA ALA A 147 -8.46 19.38 -36.35
C ALA A 147 -7.55 20.44 -36.99
N GLN A 148 -6.43 20.80 -36.33
CA GLN A 148 -5.45 21.73 -36.88
C GLN A 148 -4.83 21.20 -38.18
N ALA A 149 -4.45 19.92 -38.23
CA ALA A 149 -3.92 19.29 -39.44
C ALA A 149 -4.95 19.29 -40.59
N ASP A 150 -6.23 19.04 -40.27
CA ASP A 150 -7.32 19.06 -41.25
C ASP A 150 -7.56 20.48 -41.81
N ILE A 151 -7.50 21.51 -40.96
CA ILE A 151 -7.61 22.92 -41.37
C ILE A 151 -6.45 23.29 -42.30
N TYR A 152 -5.21 23.02 -41.92
CA TYR A 152 -4.05 23.34 -42.78
C TYR A 152 -4.09 22.60 -44.11
N LYS A 153 -4.57 21.36 -44.13
CA LYS A 153 -4.77 20.62 -45.38
C LYS A 153 -5.81 21.30 -46.27
N ALA A 154 -6.93 21.74 -45.70
CA ALA A 154 -7.97 22.45 -46.44
C ALA A 154 -7.45 23.80 -46.99
N ASP A 155 -6.75 24.57 -46.16
CA ASP A 155 -6.17 25.87 -46.55
C ASP A 155 -5.14 25.70 -47.67
N PHE A 156 -4.25 24.69 -47.55
CA PHE A 156 -3.29 24.36 -48.59
C PHE A 156 -3.97 24.02 -49.92
N GLN A 157 -5.04 23.23 -49.88
CA GLN A 157 -5.80 22.88 -51.08
C GLN A 157 -6.50 24.10 -51.69
N ALA A 158 -7.07 24.98 -50.87
CA ALA A 158 -7.70 26.21 -51.33
C ALA A 158 -6.69 27.16 -51.99
N GLU A 159 -5.53 27.38 -51.35
CA GLU A 159 -4.44 28.19 -51.89
C GLU A 159 -3.90 27.61 -53.20
N ARG A 160 -3.73 26.28 -53.27
CA ARG A 160 -3.32 25.60 -54.50
C ARG A 160 -4.30 25.84 -55.63
N GLN A 161 -5.60 25.64 -55.38
CA GLN A 161 -6.64 25.89 -56.39
C GLN A 161 -6.68 27.37 -56.82
N ALA A 162 -6.47 28.30 -55.91
CA ALA A 162 -6.38 29.72 -56.23
C ALA A 162 -5.18 30.02 -57.14
N ARG A 163 -4.03 29.41 -56.86
CA ARG A 163 -2.81 29.54 -57.69
C ARG A 163 -2.97 28.92 -59.07
N GLU A 164 -3.58 27.74 -59.17
CA GLU A 164 -3.87 27.10 -60.46
C GLU A 164 -4.75 28.00 -61.33
N ARG A 165 -5.84 28.55 -60.76
CA ARG A 165 -6.70 29.52 -61.46
C ARG A 165 -5.97 30.82 -61.86
N LEU A 166 -5.05 31.30 -61.02
CA LEU A 166 -4.25 32.49 -61.33
C LEU A 166 -3.26 32.20 -62.47
N ALA A 167 -2.63 31.03 -62.47
CA ALA A 167 -1.74 30.59 -63.54
C ALA A 167 -2.50 30.48 -64.87
N GLU A 168 -3.68 29.86 -64.89
CA GLU A 168 -4.54 29.80 -66.09
C GLU A 168 -4.85 31.19 -66.65
N LYS A 169 -5.26 32.13 -65.79
CA LYS A 169 -5.52 33.52 -66.21
C LYS A 169 -4.28 34.22 -66.72
N LYS A 170 -3.11 33.95 -66.12
CA LYS A 170 -1.82 34.51 -66.54
C LYS A 170 -1.46 34.03 -67.94
N GLU A 171 -1.55 32.72 -68.21
CA GLU A 171 -1.25 32.16 -69.53
C GLU A 171 -2.20 32.74 -70.60
N LEU A 172 -3.51 32.83 -70.31
CA LEU A 172 -4.48 33.45 -71.22
C LEU A 172 -4.13 34.91 -71.57
N LEU A 173 -3.80 35.73 -70.55
CA LEU A 173 -3.42 37.12 -70.76
C LEU A 173 -2.10 37.24 -71.52
N GLN A 174 -1.13 36.35 -71.27
CA GLN A 174 0.12 36.31 -72.03
C GLN A 174 -0.12 35.97 -73.50
N GLU A 175 -0.98 35.00 -73.82
CA GLU A 175 -1.37 34.66 -75.18
C GLU A 175 -2.06 35.84 -75.90
N GLN A 176 -3.02 36.50 -75.23
CA GLN A 176 -3.70 37.69 -75.78
C GLN A 176 -2.70 38.81 -76.08
N LEU A 177 -1.75 39.05 -75.17
CA LEU A 177 -0.71 40.06 -75.35
C LEU A 177 0.23 39.72 -76.52
N GLN A 178 0.60 38.45 -76.67
CA GLN A 178 1.38 37.98 -77.83
C GLN A 178 0.60 38.12 -79.15
N GLN A 179 -0.70 37.80 -79.16
CA GLN A 179 -1.57 38.00 -80.32
C GLN A 179 -1.66 39.48 -80.70
N LEU A 180 -1.86 40.37 -79.72
CA LEU A 180 -1.93 41.81 -79.93
C LEU A 180 -0.61 42.37 -80.46
N ARG A 181 0.54 41.94 -79.90
CA ARG A 181 1.88 42.31 -80.40
C ARG A 181 2.11 41.85 -81.84
N ARG A 182 1.68 40.63 -82.19
CA ARG A 182 1.74 40.11 -83.58
C ARG A 182 0.86 40.94 -84.51
N GLY A 183 -0.36 41.29 -84.08
CA GLY A 183 -1.28 42.15 -84.82
C GLY A 183 -0.70 43.55 -85.06
N TYR A 184 -0.19 44.21 -84.01
CA TYR A 184 0.46 45.50 -84.11
C TYR A 184 1.65 45.49 -85.06
N SER A 185 2.51 44.47 -84.97
CA SER A 185 3.68 44.32 -85.85
C SER A 185 3.27 44.18 -87.32
N ARG A 186 2.22 43.40 -87.62
CA ARG A 186 1.66 43.27 -88.98
C ARG A 186 1.10 44.59 -89.50
N LEU A 187 0.29 45.29 -88.69
CA LEU A 187 -0.30 46.58 -89.08
C LEU A 187 0.80 47.63 -89.33
N ARG A 188 1.82 47.69 -88.47
CA ARG A 188 2.98 48.57 -88.63
C ARG A 188 3.81 48.22 -89.89
N GLY A 189 3.95 46.94 -90.22
CA GLY A 189 4.55 46.48 -91.47
C GLY A 189 3.75 46.97 -92.68
N GLY A 190 2.44 46.71 -92.69
CA GLY A 190 1.53 47.15 -93.76
C GLY A 190 1.49 48.68 -93.95
N CYS A 191 1.55 49.47 -92.88
CA CYS A 191 1.66 50.93 -92.97
C CYS A 191 3.01 51.36 -93.58
N GLN A 192 4.12 50.69 -93.26
CA GLN A 192 5.42 50.96 -93.89
C GLN A 192 5.43 50.56 -95.37
N ASP A 193 4.80 49.43 -95.72
CA ASP A 193 4.66 49.01 -97.11
C ASP A 193 3.75 49.96 -97.89
N SER A 194 2.65 50.42 -97.29
CA SER A 194 1.79 51.47 -97.85
C SER A 194 2.54 52.78 -98.03
N ALA A 195 3.34 53.21 -97.04
CA ALA A 195 4.17 54.41 -97.14
C ALA A 195 5.26 54.29 -98.21
N ARG A 196 5.87 53.10 -98.39
CA ARG A 196 6.80 52.81 -99.49
C ARG A 196 6.13 52.86 -100.86
N ILE A 197 4.91 52.31 -101.00
CA ILE A 197 4.12 52.38 -102.23
C ILE A 197 3.74 53.84 -102.53
N GLU A 198 3.37 54.62 -101.52
CA GLU A 198 3.03 56.03 -101.66
C GLU A 198 4.25 56.89 -102.05
N ASP A 199 5.43 56.61 -101.49
CA ASP A 199 6.70 57.24 -101.89
C ASP A 199 7.08 56.93 -103.35
N MET A 200 6.93 55.67 -103.79
CA MET A 200 7.10 55.28 -105.20
C MET A 200 6.13 56.04 -106.13
N ARG A 201 4.90 56.31 -105.66
CA ARG A 201 3.91 57.12 -106.41
C ARG A 201 4.26 58.60 -106.46
N LYS A 202 4.77 59.18 -105.36
CA LYS A 202 5.16 60.61 -105.29
C LYS A 202 6.35 60.94 -106.19
N ARG A 203 7.30 60.01 -106.35
CA ARG A 203 8.40 60.14 -107.32
C ARG A 203 7.98 60.19 -108.80
N HIS A 204 6.71 59.92 -109.12
CA HIS A 204 6.14 60.14 -110.46
C HIS A 204 5.39 61.48 -110.61
N VAL A 205 5.22 62.27 -109.54
CA VAL A 205 4.34 63.46 -109.51
C VAL A 205 5.07 64.78 -109.22
N GLU A 206 6.38 64.77 -108.92
CA GLU A 206 7.18 65.99 -108.70
C GLU A 206 8.00 66.41 -109.95
N VAL A 207 7.30 66.79 -111.03
CA VAL A 207 7.80 67.76 -112.02
C VAL A 207 6.66 68.72 -112.33
N SER A 208 6.82 69.98 -111.89
CA SER A 208 6.06 71.21 -112.23
C SER A 208 5.21 71.78 -111.09
N GLN A 209 5.77 72.75 -110.35
CA GLN A 209 5.22 74.12 -110.25
C GLN A 209 6.14 75.05 -109.43
N PRO A 210 6.37 76.31 -109.89
CA PRO A 210 6.91 77.40 -109.07
C PRO A 210 5.88 78.58 -108.97
N PRO A 211 6.19 79.74 -108.33
CA PRO A 211 5.72 80.11 -106.97
C PRO A 211 4.93 81.44 -106.93
N LEU A 212 4.40 81.86 -105.75
CA LEU A 212 4.55 83.21 -105.13
C LEU A 212 3.50 83.50 -104.01
N ALA A 213 3.94 84.32 -103.04
CA ALA A 213 3.33 84.72 -101.75
C ALA A 213 2.51 86.05 -101.85
N PRO A 214 2.18 86.86 -100.79
CA PRO A 214 2.13 86.68 -99.31
C PRO A 214 0.91 87.31 -98.54
N GLY A 215 0.58 86.76 -97.34
CA GLY A 215 0.04 87.41 -96.11
C GLY A 215 -1.39 88.01 -96.06
N PRO A 216 -1.96 88.39 -94.88
CA PRO A 216 -1.55 88.19 -93.47
C PRO A 216 -2.67 87.71 -92.48
N ALA A 217 -2.21 87.37 -91.26
CA ALA A 217 -2.83 87.24 -89.92
C ALA A 217 -4.37 87.32 -89.71
N HIS A 218 -4.92 86.37 -88.91
CA HIS A 218 -5.33 86.58 -87.50
C HIS A 218 -6.11 85.37 -86.94
N HIS A 219 -6.10 85.27 -85.61
CA HIS A 219 -7.02 84.55 -84.70
C HIS A 219 -6.53 83.25 -84.05
N SER A 220 -5.95 83.47 -82.87
CA SER A 220 -5.82 82.57 -81.73
C SER A 220 -7.11 81.85 -81.38
N PHE A 221 -7.02 80.57 -80.98
CA PHE A 221 -7.78 80.05 -79.82
C PHE A 221 -6.95 79.01 -79.08
N HIS A 222 -6.84 79.27 -77.78
CA HIS A 222 -6.27 78.42 -76.75
C HIS A 222 -7.07 77.11 -76.58
N LEU A 223 -6.38 75.98 -76.43
CA LEU A 223 -6.82 74.93 -75.53
C LEU A 223 -5.67 74.58 -74.59
N ALA A 224 -5.91 74.85 -73.31
CA ALA A 224 -4.99 74.66 -72.21
C ALA A 224 -4.78 73.17 -71.94
N LEU A 225 -3.51 72.76 -71.95
CA LEU A 225 -3.01 71.70 -71.10
C LEU A 225 -2.58 72.39 -69.79
N PRO A 226 -3.03 71.92 -68.62
CA PRO A 226 -2.06 71.20 -67.80
C PRO A 226 -2.71 70.01 -67.08
N SER A 227 -2.26 68.80 -67.45
CA SER A 227 -2.37 67.65 -66.58
C SER A 227 -1.37 67.85 -65.44
N GLN A 228 -1.81 68.49 -64.34
CA GLN A 228 -1.12 68.35 -63.06
C GLN A 228 -1.27 66.91 -62.60
N ARG A 229 -0.29 66.06 -62.92
CA ARG A 229 0.06 64.97 -62.01
C ARG A 229 0.62 65.60 -60.74
N ARG A 230 -0.22 65.74 -59.71
CA ARG A 230 0.27 65.66 -58.33
C ARG A 230 0.26 64.19 -57.95
N SER A 231 1.43 63.56 -58.01
CA SER A 231 1.75 62.50 -57.06
C SER A 231 1.70 63.10 -55.65
N PRO A 232 1.07 62.45 -54.67
CA PRO A 232 1.27 62.80 -53.26
C PRO A 232 2.77 62.67 -52.92
N PRO A 233 3.33 63.49 -52.01
CA PRO A 233 4.63 63.20 -51.42
C PRO A 233 4.56 61.83 -50.73
N GLU A 234 5.51 60.97 -51.03
CA GLU A 234 5.73 59.71 -50.32
C GLU A 234 6.17 60.07 -48.89
N GLU A 235 5.22 60.20 -47.96
CA GLU A 235 5.54 60.25 -46.54
C GLU A 235 6.21 58.92 -46.19
N PRO A 236 7.43 58.93 -45.61
CA PRO A 236 8.08 57.70 -45.21
C PRO A 236 7.18 56.99 -44.18
N PRO A 237 6.97 55.67 -44.31
CA PRO A 237 6.16 54.92 -43.36
C PRO A 237 6.71 55.12 -41.93
N ASN A 238 5.86 55.64 -41.04
CA ASN A 238 6.19 55.79 -39.63
C ASN A 238 6.26 54.39 -38.99
N PHE A 239 7.47 53.83 -38.89
CA PHE A 239 7.70 52.56 -38.20
C PHE A 239 7.81 52.82 -36.70
N CYS A 240 6.71 52.69 -35.96
CA CYS A 240 6.71 52.87 -34.52
C CYS A 240 6.23 51.62 -33.75
N CYS A 241 6.88 51.34 -32.62
CA CYS A 241 6.47 50.27 -31.73
C CYS A 241 5.19 50.68 -30.97
N PRO A 242 4.11 49.89 -31.00
CA PRO A 242 2.86 50.27 -30.34
C PRO A 242 2.95 50.23 -28.80
N LYS A 243 3.92 49.51 -28.21
CA LYS A 243 4.07 49.39 -26.74
C LYS A 243 4.78 50.61 -26.13
N CYS A 244 5.85 51.10 -26.77
CA CYS A 244 6.72 52.14 -26.20
C CYS A 244 6.92 53.37 -27.11
N GLN A 245 6.28 53.40 -28.29
CA GLN A 245 6.35 54.48 -29.28
C GLN A 245 7.75 54.77 -29.83
N TYR A 246 8.68 53.82 -29.71
CA TYR A 246 9.99 53.90 -30.35
C TYR A 246 9.84 54.00 -31.87
N GLN A 247 10.44 55.04 -32.47
CA GLN A 247 10.53 55.22 -33.93
C GLN A 247 11.78 54.52 -34.48
N ALA A 248 11.55 53.55 -35.35
CA ALA A 248 12.59 52.86 -36.08
C ALA A 248 12.79 53.51 -37.47
N PRO A 249 14.03 53.58 -37.99
CA PRO A 249 14.30 54.11 -39.32
C PRO A 249 13.84 53.19 -40.46
N ASP A 250 13.59 51.91 -40.18
CA ASP A 250 13.16 50.89 -41.13
C ASP A 250 12.40 49.74 -40.43
N MET A 251 11.77 48.87 -41.22
CA MET A 251 10.94 47.76 -40.74
C MET A 251 11.74 46.68 -39.99
N ASP A 252 12.98 46.38 -40.42
CA ASP A 252 13.79 45.33 -39.79
C ASP A 252 14.19 45.74 -38.37
N THR A 253 14.59 47.01 -38.21
CA THR A 253 14.87 47.61 -36.91
C THR A 253 13.63 47.62 -36.00
N LEU A 254 12.43 47.87 -36.55
CA LEU A 254 11.19 47.78 -35.78
C LEU A 254 10.89 46.33 -35.36
N GLN A 255 11.11 45.35 -36.23
CA GLN A 255 10.79 43.96 -35.96
C GLN A 255 11.67 43.37 -34.86
N ILE A 256 12.97 43.68 -34.85
CA ILE A 256 13.89 43.30 -33.76
C ILE A 256 13.41 43.93 -32.44
N HIS A 257 13.12 45.24 -32.47
CA HIS A 257 12.67 45.96 -31.29
C HIS A 257 11.35 45.42 -30.74
N VAL A 258 10.35 45.14 -31.58
CA VAL A 258 9.05 44.60 -31.14
C VAL A 258 9.21 43.22 -30.48
N MET A 259 10.13 42.39 -30.97
CA MET A 259 10.40 41.07 -30.40
C MET A 259 10.98 41.16 -28.99
N GLU A 260 11.89 42.10 -28.75
CA GLU A 260 12.46 42.38 -27.41
C GLU A 260 11.49 43.16 -26.51
N CYS A 261 10.65 44.02 -27.10
CA CYS A 261 9.78 44.90 -26.36
C CYS A 261 8.49 44.19 -25.91
N ILE A 262 8.05 43.08 -26.53
CA ILE A 262 6.83 42.36 -26.13
C ILE A 262 7.04 41.49 -24.88
N GLU A 263 8.27 41.06 -24.58
CA GLU A 263 8.65 40.49 -23.28
C GLU A 263 8.43 41.50 -22.13
#